data_AF-A0A751XGF4-F1
#
_entry.id   AF-A0A751XGF4-F1
#
_cell.length_a   1.000
_cell.length_b   1.000
_cell.length_c   1.000
_cell.angle_alpha   90.00
_cell.angle_beta   90.00
_cell.angle_gamma   90.00
#
_symmetry.space_group_name_H-M   'P 1'
#
loop_
_entity.id
_entity.type
_entity.pdbx_description
1 polymer ?
#
loop_
_entity_poly.entity_id
_entity_poly.type
_entity_poly.pdbx_seq_one_letter_code
_entity_poly.pdbx_strand_id
1 'polypeptide(L)'
;MFELISGNDNAIVVLHEIYGVNDHIKRICKLFHKSGFDVYCPDFLNREPFTYGEHEEAYNYFKKHCGFNISKIIQLTADLRPSYKKIIIVGFSVGGTLAWISASKTICDGVVSFYGSRIRDYTEHEPDCPVLVIQAKYEEAYDPVILQ
;
A
#
# COMPACT_ATOMS: atom_id res chain seq x y z
N MET A 1 -10.44 4.81 8.26
CA MET A 1 -8.99 4.59 8.48
C MET A 1 -8.85 3.63 9.64
N PHE A 2 -7.97 2.65 9.53
CA PHE A 2 -7.71 1.67 10.59
C PHE A 2 -6.34 1.96 11.22
N GLU A 3 -6.27 2.01 12.55
CA GLU A 3 -5.07 2.45 13.27
C GLU A 3 -4.79 1.56 14.48
N LEU A 4 -3.51 1.40 14.81
CA LEU A 4 -3.03 0.73 16.02
C LEU A 4 -1.86 1.52 16.60
N ILE A 5 -2.11 2.24 17.70
CA ILE A 5 -1.18 3.23 18.27
C ILE A 5 -0.81 2.83 19.69
N SER A 6 0.48 2.82 20.01
CA SER A 6 1.00 2.57 21.36
C SER A 6 2.13 3.53 21.74
N GLY A 7 2.34 4.60 20.97
CA GLY A 7 3.38 5.59 21.25
C GLY A 7 4.77 5.08 20.88
N ASN A 8 4.88 4.26 19.85
CA ASN A 8 6.16 3.80 19.34
C ASN A 8 6.88 4.95 18.60
N ASP A 9 8.20 4.89 18.55
CA ASP A 9 9.01 5.90 17.86
C ASP A 9 8.89 5.88 16.33
N ASN A 10 8.41 4.77 15.75
CA ASN A 10 8.36 4.54 14.31
C ASN A 10 6.95 4.15 13.87
N ALA A 11 6.57 4.58 12.66
CA ALA A 11 5.28 4.29 12.06
C ALA A 11 5.39 3.48 10.78
N ILE A 12 4.38 2.65 10.53
CA ILE A 12 4.13 1.97 9.26
C ILE A 12 2.78 2.41 8.69
N VAL A 13 2.79 2.87 7.43
CA VAL A 13 1.58 3.09 6.65
C VAL A 13 1.31 1.87 5.78
N VAL A 14 0.21 1.15 6.03
CA VAL A 14 -0.17 -0.05 5.28
C VAL A 14 -1.21 0.27 4.22
N LEU A 15 -0.90 -0.02 2.95
CA LEU A 15 -1.77 0.22 1.80
C LEU A 15 -2.41 -1.08 1.33
N HIS A 16 -3.74 -1.14 1.36
CA HIS A 16 -4.50 -2.35 1.10
C HIS A 16 -4.61 -2.70 -0.40
N GLU A 17 -5.06 -3.93 -0.66
CA GLU A 17 -5.41 -4.45 -1.98
C GLU A 17 -6.75 -3.84 -2.50
N ILE A 18 -7.25 -4.23 -3.67
CA ILE A 18 -8.56 -3.73 -4.18
C ILE A 18 -9.75 -4.03 -3.24
N TYR A 19 -9.57 -4.96 -2.30
CA TYR A 19 -10.59 -5.44 -1.37
C TYR A 19 -10.84 -4.52 -0.17
N GLY A 20 -10.03 -3.48 0.02
CA GLY A 20 -10.16 -2.60 1.19
C GLY A 20 -9.44 -3.14 2.43
N VAL A 21 -9.75 -2.55 3.59
CA VAL A 21 -9.19 -2.95 4.88
C VAL A 21 -9.86 -4.24 5.39
N ASN A 22 -9.65 -5.34 4.68
CA ASN A 22 -10.18 -6.66 4.99
C ASN A 22 -9.41 -7.36 6.13
N ASP A 23 -9.79 -8.60 6.48
CA ASP A 23 -9.17 -9.34 7.58
C ASP A 23 -7.69 -9.67 7.34
N HIS A 24 -7.28 -9.90 6.09
CA HIS A 24 -5.88 -10.07 5.75
C HIS A 24 -5.08 -8.82 6.10
N ILE A 25 -5.53 -7.64 5.65
CA ILE A 25 -4.87 -6.37 5.92
C ILE A 25 -4.87 -6.05 7.41
N LYS A 26 -5.99 -6.24 8.12
CA LYS A 26 -6.06 -6.07 9.58
C LYS A 26 -5.06 -6.97 10.30
N ARG A 27 -4.87 -8.21 9.84
CA ARG A 27 -3.87 -9.14 10.39
C ARG A 27 -2.45 -8.63 10.16
N ILE A 28 -2.13 -8.14 8.97
CA ILE A 28 -0.83 -7.53 8.65
C ILE A 28 -0.57 -6.32 9.55
N CYS A 29 -1.54 -5.41 9.70
CA CYS A 29 -1.41 -4.26 10.59
C CYS A 29 -1.12 -4.69 12.03
N LYS A 30 -1.83 -5.71 12.53
CA LYS A 30 -1.59 -6.26 13.88
C LYS A 30 -0.19 -6.89 14.03
N LEU A 31 0.34 -7.53 12.99
CA LEU A 31 1.69 -8.10 13.00
C LEU A 31 2.76 -7.01 13.08
N PHE A 32 2.65 -5.97 12.26
CA PHE A 32 3.55 -4.81 12.33
C PHE A 32 3.47 -4.11 13.68
N HIS A 33 2.25 -3.93 14.19
CA HIS A 33 2.06 -3.29 15.49
C HIS A 33 2.72 -4.08 16.64
N LYS A 34 2.53 -5.40 16.66
CA LYS A 34 3.21 -6.31 17.61
C LYS A 34 4.73 -6.30 17.49
N SER A 35 5.27 -5.84 16.37
CA SER A 35 6.70 -5.74 16.12
C SER A 35 7.30 -4.38 16.57
N GLY A 36 6.52 -3.52 17.22
CA GLY A 36 7.00 -2.24 17.78
C GLY A 36 6.82 -1.03 16.87
N PHE A 37 5.78 -1.02 16.04
CA PHE A 37 5.42 0.12 15.19
C PHE A 37 4.03 0.64 15.52
N ASP A 38 3.82 1.95 15.42
CA ASP A 38 2.47 2.49 15.27
C ASP A 38 2.03 2.28 13.82
N VAL A 39 0.79 1.87 13.61
CA VAL A 39 0.32 1.44 12.28
C VAL A 39 -0.88 2.25 11.85
N TYR A 40 -0.80 2.77 10.62
CA TYR A 40 -1.85 3.53 9.96
C TYR A 40 -2.24 2.86 8.65
N CYS A 41 -3.52 2.56 8.45
CA CYS A 41 -4.03 1.97 7.23
C CYS A 41 -5.15 2.86 6.67
N PRO A 42 -4.86 3.76 5.71
CA PRO A 42 -5.88 4.55 5.06
C PRO A 42 -6.83 3.64 4.27
N ASP A 43 -8.12 3.90 4.39
CA ASP A 43 -9.14 3.22 3.60
C ASP A 43 -9.42 4.01 2.32
N PHE A 44 -9.23 3.40 1.16
CA PHE A 44 -9.47 4.00 -0.15
C PHE A 44 -10.86 3.69 -0.71
N LEU A 45 -11.59 2.74 -0.15
CA LEU A 45 -12.92 2.36 -0.62
C LEU A 45 -14.01 3.24 -0.03
N ASN A 46 -13.81 3.78 1.18
CA ASN A 46 -14.84 4.52 1.94
C ASN A 46 -16.14 3.71 2.11
N ARG A 47 -16.01 2.39 2.21
CA ARG A 47 -17.10 1.42 2.41
C ARG A 47 -16.54 0.17 3.08
N GLU A 48 -17.43 -0.73 3.46
CA GLU A 48 -17.02 -2.06 3.94
C GLU A 48 -16.17 -2.80 2.89
N PRO A 49 -15.14 -3.54 3.34
CA PRO A 49 -14.23 -4.25 2.45
C PRO A 49 -14.98 -5.34 1.67
N PHE A 50 -14.48 -5.63 0.48
CA PHE A 50 -14.90 -6.78 -0.30
C PHE A 50 -14.25 -8.05 0.24
N THR A 51 -14.93 -9.17 0.07
CA THR A 51 -14.36 -10.50 0.26
C THR A 51 -13.55 -10.89 -0.98
N TYR A 52 -12.65 -11.88 -0.84
CA TYR A 52 -11.88 -12.38 -1.99
C TYR A 52 -12.75 -13.02 -3.08
N GLY A 53 -13.98 -13.46 -2.75
CA GLY A 53 -14.94 -13.99 -3.72
C GLY A 53 -15.59 -12.92 -4.60
N GLU A 54 -15.51 -11.65 -4.22
CA GLU A 54 -16.10 -10.50 -4.95
C GLU A 54 -15.03 -9.79 -5.80
N HIS A 55 -14.16 -10.56 -6.47
CA HIS A 55 -13.01 -10.00 -7.18
C HIS A 55 -13.42 -9.02 -8.29
N GLU A 56 -14.41 -9.39 -9.10
CA GLU A 56 -14.85 -8.57 -10.23
C GLU A 56 -15.48 -7.25 -9.76
N GLU A 57 -16.31 -7.31 -8.72
CA GLU A 57 -16.93 -6.14 -8.09
C GLU A 57 -15.87 -5.22 -7.48
N ALA A 58 -14.92 -5.79 -6.71
CA ALA A 58 -13.83 -5.04 -6.09
C ALA A 58 -12.96 -4.33 -7.15
N TYR A 59 -12.65 -5.04 -8.24
CA TYR A 59 -11.84 -4.51 -9.33
C TYR A 59 -12.54 -3.38 -10.07
N ASN A 60 -13.82 -3.57 -10.44
CA ASN A 60 -14.63 -2.57 -11.11
C ASN A 60 -14.82 -1.33 -10.22
N TYR A 61 -15.05 -1.53 -8.92
CA TYR A 61 -15.13 -0.45 -7.95
C TYR A 61 -13.83 0.34 -7.87
N PHE A 62 -12.69 -0.35 -7.71
CA PHE A 62 -11.38 0.29 -7.64
C PHE A 62 -11.09 1.15 -8.87
N LYS A 63 -11.32 0.62 -10.08
CA LYS A 63 -11.12 1.39 -11.32
C LYS A 63 -11.98 2.65 -11.39
N LYS A 64 -13.24 2.54 -10.98
CA LYS A 64 -14.21 3.62 -11.12
C LYS A 64 -14.04 4.72 -10.07
N HIS A 65 -13.63 4.34 -8.84
CA HIS A 65 -13.72 5.22 -7.68
C HIS A 65 -12.39 5.55 -7.00
N CYS A 66 -11.38 4.68 -7.12
CA CYS A 66 -10.14 4.80 -6.35
C CYS A 66 -8.96 5.19 -7.24
N GLY A 67 -8.63 4.35 -8.22
CA GLY A 67 -7.46 4.51 -9.07
C GLY A 67 -6.14 4.59 -8.30
N PHE A 68 -5.11 5.15 -8.94
CA PHE A 68 -3.75 5.29 -8.38
C PHE A 68 -3.48 6.69 -7.83
N ASN A 69 -4.43 7.25 -7.07
CA ASN A 69 -4.29 8.56 -6.46
C ASN A 69 -3.54 8.48 -5.12
N ILE A 70 -2.40 9.18 -5.02
CA ILE A 70 -1.55 9.18 -3.82
C ILE A 70 -1.80 10.37 -2.87
N SER A 71 -2.71 11.31 -3.18
CA SER A 71 -2.91 12.54 -2.39
C SER A 71 -3.22 12.26 -0.92
N LYS A 72 -3.98 11.20 -0.64
CA LYS A 72 -4.28 10.77 0.73
C LYS A 72 -3.03 10.25 1.47
N ILE A 73 -2.11 9.61 0.74
CA ILE A 73 -0.85 9.09 1.29
C ILE A 73 0.12 10.26 1.54
N ILE A 74 0.21 11.21 0.61
CA ILE A 74 0.99 12.44 0.78
C ILE A 74 0.55 13.16 2.06
N GLN A 75 -0.74 13.46 2.18
CA GLN A 75 -1.28 14.16 3.35
C GLN A 75 -0.99 13.39 4.64
N LEU A 76 -1.30 12.09 4.68
CA LEU A 76 -1.07 11.26 5.86
C LEU A 76 0.41 11.27 6.28
N THR A 77 1.34 11.02 5.36
CA THR A 77 2.77 10.99 5.69
C THR A 77 3.29 12.35 6.16
N ALA A 78 2.77 13.46 5.61
CA ALA A 78 3.10 14.80 6.09
C ALA A 78 2.60 15.03 7.53
N ASP A 79 1.37 14.61 7.84
CA ASP A 79 0.78 14.73 9.17
C ASP A 79 1.52 13.87 10.21
N LEU A 80 2.00 12.70 9.82
CA LEU A 80 2.75 11.79 10.70
C LEU A 80 4.19 12.25 10.93
N ARG A 81 4.81 12.95 9.98
CA ARG A 81 6.25 13.26 10.01
C ARG A 81 6.75 13.87 11.32
N PRO A 82 6.08 14.85 11.94
CA PRO A 82 6.57 15.48 13.18
C PRO A 82 6.62 14.53 14.38
N SER A 83 5.82 13.45 14.37
CA SER A 83 5.62 12.58 15.53
C SER A 83 6.51 11.33 15.52
N TYR A 84 7.12 10.99 14.39
CA TYR A 84 7.82 9.72 14.20
C TYR A 84 9.27 9.93 13.77
N LYS A 85 10.17 9.05 14.20
CA LYS A 85 11.56 8.99 13.74
C LYS A 85 11.67 8.35 12.37
N LYS A 86 10.92 7.27 12.12
CA LYS A 86 10.82 6.61 10.81
C LYS A 86 9.38 6.40 10.39
N ILE A 87 9.11 6.61 9.10
CA ILE A 87 7.84 6.31 8.45
C ILE A 87 8.12 5.37 7.28
N ILE A 88 7.62 4.14 7.35
CA ILE A 88 7.75 3.16 6.26
C ILE A 88 6.39 2.93 5.63
N ILE A 89 6.33 2.88 4.29
CA ILE A 89 5.09 2.54 3.57
C ILE A 89 5.19 1.10 3.09
N VAL A 90 4.18 0.29 3.40
CA VAL A 90 4.07 -1.10 2.93
C VAL A 90 2.78 -1.26 2.17
N GLY A 91 2.83 -1.76 0.93
CA GLY A 91 1.64 -1.92 0.10
C GLY A 91 1.53 -3.27 -0.58
N PHE A 92 0.29 -3.73 -0.79
CA PHE A 92 -0.05 -5.01 -1.41
C PHE A 92 -0.87 -4.81 -2.68
N SER A 93 -0.55 -5.51 -3.78
CA SER A 93 -1.25 -5.40 -5.07
C SER A 93 -1.32 -3.93 -5.55
N VAL A 94 -2.52 -3.37 -5.72
CA VAL A 94 -2.72 -1.94 -6.03
C VAL A 94 -2.06 -1.04 -4.98
N GLY A 95 -2.10 -1.42 -3.70
CA GLY A 95 -1.35 -0.78 -2.63
C GLY A 95 0.16 -0.85 -2.83
N GLY A 96 0.67 -1.94 -3.39
CA GLY A 96 2.10 -2.10 -3.72
C GLY A 96 2.53 -1.15 -4.85
N THR A 97 1.64 -0.89 -5.81
CA THR A 97 1.86 0.14 -6.83
C THR A 97 1.83 1.54 -6.21
N LEU A 98 0.85 1.84 -5.36
CA LEU A 98 0.78 3.12 -4.65
C LEU A 98 2.01 3.36 -3.78
N ALA A 99 2.52 2.31 -3.12
CA ALA A 99 3.74 2.36 -2.32
C ALA A 99 4.95 2.71 -3.20
N TRP A 100 5.11 2.03 -4.36
CA TRP A 100 6.14 2.37 -5.36
C TRP A 100 6.07 3.85 -5.73
N ILE A 101 4.93 4.34 -6.22
CA ILE A 101 4.76 5.74 -6.64
C ILE A 101 5.05 6.73 -5.51
N SER A 102 4.80 6.33 -4.25
CA SER A 102 5.02 7.17 -3.08
C SER A 102 6.49 7.40 -2.77
N ALA A 103 7.41 6.54 -3.24
CA ALA A 103 8.80 6.54 -2.83
C ALA A 103 9.61 7.80 -3.20
N SER A 104 9.13 8.63 -4.13
CA SER A 104 9.67 9.99 -4.41
C SER A 104 8.62 11.10 -4.39
N LYS A 105 7.45 10.84 -3.79
CA LYS A 105 6.33 11.80 -3.76
C LYS A 105 5.78 12.04 -2.36
N THR A 106 6.23 11.29 -1.37
CA THR A 106 5.77 11.39 0.02
C THR A 106 6.94 11.56 0.98
N ILE A 107 6.63 11.95 2.21
CA ILE A 107 7.64 12.08 3.26
C ILE A 107 7.74 10.75 4.00
N CYS A 108 8.52 9.82 3.44
CA CYS A 108 8.78 8.51 4.04
C CYS A 108 10.27 8.15 4.01
N ASP A 109 10.67 7.22 4.88
CA ASP A 109 12.06 6.76 5.03
C ASP A 109 12.34 5.46 4.25
N GLY A 110 11.31 4.84 3.68
CA GLY A 110 11.43 3.62 2.90
C GLY A 110 10.09 3.03 2.50
N VAL A 111 10.12 2.18 1.48
CA VAL A 111 8.94 1.56 0.89
C VAL A 111 9.13 0.05 0.71
N VAL A 112 8.07 -0.72 0.95
CA VAL A 112 7.96 -2.12 0.55
C VAL A 112 6.75 -2.31 -0.36
N SER A 113 7.00 -2.78 -1.58
CA SER A 113 5.97 -3.08 -2.59
C SER A 113 5.82 -4.58 -2.75
N PHE A 114 4.70 -5.13 -2.26
CA PHE A 114 4.32 -6.51 -2.49
C PHE A 114 3.45 -6.62 -3.74
N TYR A 115 3.97 -7.31 -4.75
CA TYR A 115 3.30 -7.69 -6.00
C TYR A 115 2.53 -6.53 -6.67
N GLY A 116 3.12 -5.34 -6.66
CA GLY A 116 2.58 -4.18 -7.36
C GLY A 116 2.68 -4.37 -8.87
N SER A 117 1.58 -4.72 -9.52
CA SER A 117 1.58 -5.05 -10.96
C SER A 117 1.75 -3.85 -11.88
N ARG A 118 1.40 -2.65 -11.41
CA ARG A 118 1.37 -1.43 -12.22
C ARG A 118 2.64 -0.61 -12.10
N ILE A 119 3.65 -1.07 -11.35
CA ILE A 119 4.97 -0.42 -11.31
C ILE A 119 5.61 -0.33 -12.70
N ARG A 120 5.29 -1.29 -13.59
CA ARG A 120 5.70 -1.30 -15.01
C ARG A 120 5.16 -0.13 -15.83
N ASP A 121 4.10 0.53 -15.36
CA ASP A 121 3.53 1.70 -16.02
C ASP A 121 4.26 3.00 -15.59
N TYR A 122 5.22 2.91 -14.67
CA TYR A 122 5.98 4.03 -14.10
C TYR A 122 7.50 3.78 -14.22
N THR A 123 8.00 3.48 -15.43
CA THR A 123 9.41 3.14 -15.68
C THR A 123 10.38 4.29 -15.41
N GLU A 124 9.92 5.53 -15.57
CA GLU A 124 10.70 6.75 -15.31
C GLU A 124 10.70 7.15 -13.82
N HIS A 125 10.11 6.34 -12.96
CA HIS A 125 10.02 6.64 -11.53
C HIS A 125 11.32 6.28 -10.82
N GLU A 126 12.00 7.31 -10.31
CA GLU A 126 13.18 7.16 -9.44
C GLU A 126 12.76 7.38 -7.98
N PRO A 127 12.97 6.41 -7.08
CA PRO A 127 12.73 6.57 -5.64
C PRO A 127 13.75 7.48 -4.94
N ASP A 128 13.27 8.32 -4.01
CA ASP A 128 14.13 9.16 -3.15
C ASP A 128 14.52 8.47 -1.83
N CYS A 129 13.95 7.28 -1.59
CA CYS A 129 14.19 6.47 -0.40
C CYS A 129 14.46 5.00 -0.77
N PRO A 130 15.02 4.19 0.15
CA PRO A 130 15.18 2.76 -0.08
C PRO A 130 13.86 2.06 -0.39
N VAL A 131 13.85 1.24 -1.44
CA VAL A 131 12.68 0.46 -1.87
C VAL A 131 13.00 -1.02 -1.91
N LEU A 132 12.12 -1.84 -1.32
CA LEU A 132 12.10 -3.29 -1.50
C LEU A 132 10.88 -3.68 -2.34
N VAL A 133 11.11 -4.29 -3.50
CA VAL A 133 10.03 -4.82 -4.36
C VAL A 133 10.04 -6.34 -4.27
N ILE A 134 8.89 -6.92 -3.93
CA ILE A 134 8.70 -8.36 -3.78
C ILE A 134 7.65 -8.81 -4.80
N GLN A 135 8.09 -9.51 -5.85
CA GLN A 135 7.20 -10.04 -6.88
C GLN A 135 7.10 -11.56 -6.75
N ALA A 136 5.94 -12.11 -7.11
CA ALA A 136 5.80 -13.55 -7.23
C ALA A 136 6.67 -14.07 -8.39
N LYS A 137 7.32 -15.22 -8.19
CA LYS A 137 8.08 -15.89 -9.27
C LYS A 137 7.16 -16.30 -10.44
N TYR A 138 5.91 -16.61 -10.12
CA TYR A 138 4.87 -16.98 -11.08
C TYR A 138 3.62 -16.16 -10.79
N GLU A 139 3.18 -15.40 -11.79
CA GLU A 139 1.97 -14.59 -11.79
C GLU A 139 1.46 -14.59 -13.22
N GLU A 140 0.26 -15.10 -13.44
CA GLU A 140 -0.30 -15.29 -14.78
C GLU A 140 -0.46 -13.95 -15.50
N ALA A 141 -0.80 -12.89 -14.76
CA ALA A 141 -0.89 -11.52 -15.29
C ALA A 141 0.47 -10.93 -15.73
N TYR A 142 1.59 -11.62 -15.47
CA TYR A 142 2.94 -11.23 -15.89
C TYR A 142 3.47 -12.10 -17.02
N ASP A 143 2.73 -13.12 -17.47
CA ASP A 143 3.19 -14.01 -18.54
C ASP A 143 3.31 -13.22 -19.86
N PRO A 144 4.51 -13.09 -20.44
CA PRO A 144 4.72 -12.36 -21.68
C PRO A 144 4.02 -13.00 -22.88
N VAL A 145 3.62 -14.28 -22.80
CA VAL A 145 2.84 -14.96 -23.84
C VAL A 145 1.39 -14.49 -23.81
N ILE A 146 0.84 -14.18 -22.63
CA ILE A 146 -0.54 -13.70 -22.45
C ILE A 146 -0.65 -12.20 -22.77
N LEU A 147 0.46 -11.45 -22.69
CA LEU A 147 0.50 -10.00 -22.90
C LEU A 147 0.80 -9.57 -24.36
N GLN A 148 1.05 -10.50 -25.27
CA GLN A 148 1.20 -10.25 -26.72
C GLN A 148 -0.14 -10.27 -27.44
#